data_AF-A0A7C6VUR7-F1
#
_entry.id   AF-A0A7C6VUR7-F1
#
_cell.length_a   1.000
_cell.length_b   1.000
_cell.length_c   1.000
_cell.angle_alpha   90.00
_cell.angle_beta   90.00
_cell.angle_gamma   90.00
#
_symmetry.space_group_name_H-M   'P 1'
#
loop_
_entity.id
_entity.type
_entity.pdbx_description
1 polymer ?
#
loop_
_entity_poly.entity_id
_entity_poly.type
_entity_poly.pdbx_seq_one_letter_code
_entity_poly.pdbx_strand_id
1 'polypeptide(L)'
;MKRSVLVFILLILLTGSALASGSLDPTMAVREMLKLYWSGQIDEGLKLWHPGVDQQLARTFAEEMHAAGQQHGSHILADSLDLVKLAATSIGYDRFIVQPEAGGTLFDISLCFMVQRHEDGFVVLLPEKGFAEDGTVLPVGEGFFGIAKKPSPMVGYRTAGLSLMRKDSAAFRASVSKLIPDEVLEAQLADMPDYDPEDPMNAFILAYMASLELPIEVIDPNTVILTIPDGTITGMRWEDGTWKLLPPEGLALAYQDFEYKGTTVIP
;
A
#
# COMPACT_ATOMS: atom_id res chain seq x y z
N MET A 1 46.72 -22.06 4.29
CA MET A 1 45.31 -22.54 4.36
C MET A 1 44.58 -21.70 5.41
N LYS A 2 43.36 -21.19 5.14
CA LYS A 2 42.50 -20.28 5.98
C LYS A 2 42.25 -18.84 5.46
N ARG A 3 42.39 -18.57 4.15
CA ARG A 3 41.80 -17.34 3.55
C ARG A 3 40.87 -17.57 2.36
N SER A 4 40.79 -18.80 1.84
CA SER A 4 39.99 -19.12 0.65
C SER A 4 38.61 -19.70 0.94
N VAL A 5 38.28 -20.00 2.20
CA VAL A 5 36.96 -20.55 2.58
C VAL A 5 35.95 -19.44 2.91
N LEU A 6 36.41 -18.26 3.34
CA LEU A 6 35.52 -17.14 3.67
C LEU A 6 34.90 -16.49 2.42
N VAL A 7 35.62 -16.49 1.29
CA VAL A 7 35.12 -15.93 0.02
C VAL A 7 34.08 -16.85 -0.64
N PHE A 8 34.13 -18.16 -0.37
CA PHE A 8 33.17 -19.11 -0.92
C PHE A 8 31.85 -19.17 -0.12
N ILE A 9 31.88 -18.88 1.18
CA ILE A 9 30.66 -18.78 2.00
C ILE A 9 29.94 -17.45 1.73
N LEU A 10 30.66 -16.38 1.37
CA LEU A 10 30.05 -15.11 0.98
C LEU A 10 29.38 -15.18 -0.41
N LEU A 11 29.81 -16.08 -1.31
CA LEU A 11 29.18 -16.28 -2.62
C LEU A 11 27.97 -17.23 -2.60
N ILE A 12 27.86 -18.12 -1.61
CA ILE A 12 26.71 -19.04 -1.51
C ILE A 12 25.52 -18.40 -0.77
N LEU A 13 25.75 -17.35 0.03
CA LEU A 13 24.70 -16.47 0.54
C LEU A 13 24.13 -15.50 -0.52
N LEU A 14 24.72 -15.46 -1.73
CA LEU A 14 24.23 -14.72 -2.89
C LEU A 14 23.45 -15.60 -3.90
N THR A 15 23.25 -16.88 -3.61
CA THR A 15 22.46 -17.80 -4.45
C THR A 15 21.36 -18.52 -3.68
N GLY A 16 20.94 -17.95 -2.54
CA GLY A 16 19.74 -18.38 -1.83
C GLY A 16 18.50 -17.84 -2.51
N SER A 17 17.89 -18.66 -3.36
CA SER A 17 16.64 -18.42 -4.08
C SER A 17 16.78 -17.34 -5.17
N ALA A 18 16.64 -17.76 -6.43
CA ALA A 18 16.07 -16.90 -7.45
C ALA A 18 14.59 -16.66 -7.08
N LEU A 19 14.36 -15.88 -6.02
CA LEU A 19 13.13 -15.12 -5.85
C LEU A 19 13.23 -13.98 -6.86
N ALA A 20 12.17 -13.81 -7.63
CA ALA A 20 12.06 -12.90 -8.77
C ALA A 20 12.99 -11.69 -8.66
N SER A 21 13.87 -11.52 -9.63
CA SER A 21 14.57 -10.25 -9.84
C SER A 21 13.50 -9.17 -9.95
N GLY A 22 13.29 -8.42 -8.87
CA GLY A 22 12.34 -7.31 -8.86
C GLY A 22 12.69 -6.40 -10.01
N SER A 23 11.82 -6.33 -11.01
CA SER A 23 11.96 -5.34 -12.06
C SER A 23 11.94 -3.97 -11.41
N LEU A 24 12.93 -3.12 -11.71
CA LEU A 24 12.92 -1.70 -11.33
C LEU A 24 11.92 -0.88 -12.18
N ASP A 25 11.26 -1.50 -13.14
CA ASP A 25 10.27 -0.89 -14.02
C ASP A 25 8.85 -1.35 -13.62
N PRO A 26 7.94 -0.42 -13.24
CA PRO A 26 6.55 -0.72 -12.90
C PRO A 26 5.79 -1.41 -14.04
N THR A 27 6.14 -1.13 -15.30
CA THR A 27 5.44 -1.68 -16.46
C THR A 27 5.69 -3.17 -16.66
N MET A 28 6.82 -3.68 -16.17
CA MET A 28 7.18 -5.09 -16.30
C MET A 28 6.29 -5.98 -15.42
N ALA A 29 5.91 -5.54 -14.22
CA ALA A 29 5.02 -6.31 -13.34
C ALA A 29 3.67 -6.59 -14.04
N VAL A 30 3.11 -5.59 -14.71
CA VAL A 30 1.89 -5.74 -15.52
C VAL A 30 2.13 -6.64 -16.73
N ARG A 31 3.24 -6.43 -17.44
CA ARG A 31 3.58 -7.20 -18.64
C ARG A 31 3.72 -8.69 -18.32
N GLU A 32 4.46 -9.02 -17.28
CA GLU A 32 4.68 -10.39 -16.84
C GLU A 32 3.39 -11.04 -16.36
N MET A 33 2.59 -10.33 -15.57
CA MET A 33 1.28 -10.82 -15.10
C MET A 33 0.36 -11.18 -16.27
N LEU A 34 0.21 -10.29 -17.24
CA LEU A 34 -0.65 -10.52 -18.41
C LEU A 34 -0.17 -11.73 -19.25
N LYS A 35 1.15 -11.84 -19.49
CA LYS A 35 1.73 -12.99 -20.19
C LYS A 35 1.45 -14.31 -19.46
N LEU A 36 1.63 -14.33 -18.14
CA LEU A 36 1.37 -15.50 -17.31
C LEU A 36 -0.10 -15.90 -17.37
N TYR A 37 -1.04 -14.96 -17.20
CA TYR A 37 -2.47 -15.22 -17.25
C TYR A 37 -2.94 -15.73 -18.62
N TRP A 38 -2.54 -15.09 -19.71
CA TRP A 38 -2.91 -15.56 -21.04
C TRP A 38 -2.35 -16.96 -21.33
N SER A 39 -1.13 -17.26 -20.85
CA SER A 39 -0.53 -18.60 -20.98
C SER A 39 -1.12 -19.67 -20.04
N GLY A 40 -2.01 -19.30 -19.11
CA GLY A 40 -2.62 -20.21 -18.14
C GLY A 40 -1.78 -20.47 -16.89
N GLN A 41 -0.67 -19.75 -16.71
CA GLN A 41 0.18 -19.82 -15.51
C GLN A 41 -0.38 -18.90 -14.40
N ILE A 42 -1.62 -19.17 -13.98
CA ILE A 42 -2.37 -18.31 -13.05
C ILE A 42 -1.65 -18.17 -11.71
N ASP A 43 -1.20 -19.28 -11.11
CA ASP A 43 -0.57 -19.25 -9.78
C ASP A 43 0.74 -18.45 -9.75
N GLU A 44 1.50 -18.44 -10.84
CA GLU A 44 2.70 -17.62 -10.96
C GLU A 44 2.35 -16.13 -11.13
N GLY A 45 1.33 -15.82 -11.94
CA GLY A 45 0.88 -14.43 -12.11
C GLY A 45 0.27 -13.84 -10.84
N LEU A 46 -0.36 -14.66 -9.98
CA LEU A 46 -0.88 -14.21 -8.69
C LEU A 46 0.22 -13.74 -7.73
N LYS A 47 1.46 -14.24 -7.86
CA LYS A 47 2.60 -13.76 -7.05
C LYS A 47 2.99 -12.31 -7.38
N LEU A 48 2.55 -11.79 -8.52
CA LEU A 48 2.78 -10.40 -8.91
C LEU A 48 1.75 -9.45 -8.32
N TRP A 49 0.72 -9.94 -7.62
CA TRP A 49 -0.22 -9.11 -6.88
C TRP A 49 0.30 -8.78 -5.49
N HIS A 50 -0.05 -7.61 -4.99
CA HIS A 50 0.27 -7.23 -3.62
C HIS A 50 -0.35 -8.27 -2.64
N PRO A 51 0.40 -8.75 -1.64
CA PRO A 51 -0.04 -9.85 -0.77
C PRO A 51 -1.28 -9.53 0.06
N GLY A 52 -1.53 -8.24 0.30
CA GLY A 52 -2.74 -7.75 0.97
C GLY A 52 -4.00 -7.71 0.09
N VAL A 53 -3.90 -7.93 -1.23
CA VAL A 53 -5.07 -8.02 -2.12
C VAL A 53 -5.81 -9.34 -1.89
N ASP A 54 -7.14 -9.31 -2.01
CA ASP A 54 -8.00 -10.48 -2.00
C ASP A 54 -7.63 -11.43 -3.15
N GLN A 55 -6.90 -12.48 -2.79
CA GLN A 55 -6.36 -13.45 -3.74
C GLN A 55 -7.44 -14.23 -4.48
N GLN A 56 -8.65 -14.34 -3.92
CA GLN A 56 -9.76 -14.99 -4.61
C GLN A 56 -10.29 -14.10 -5.74
N LEU A 57 -10.43 -12.80 -5.49
CA LEU A 57 -10.82 -11.85 -6.53
C LEU A 57 -9.74 -11.72 -7.61
N ALA A 58 -8.47 -11.66 -7.23
CA ALA A 58 -7.35 -11.65 -8.17
C ALA A 58 -7.32 -12.94 -9.02
N ARG A 59 -7.62 -14.10 -8.43
CA ARG A 59 -7.72 -15.38 -9.15
C ARG A 59 -8.88 -15.37 -10.15
N THR A 60 -10.07 -14.95 -9.73
CA THR A 60 -11.21 -14.84 -10.65
C THR A 60 -10.87 -13.93 -11.83
N PHE A 61 -10.24 -12.79 -11.57
CA PHE A 61 -9.75 -11.90 -12.63
C PHE A 61 -8.76 -12.60 -13.57
N ALA A 62 -7.80 -13.35 -13.04
CA ALA A 62 -6.82 -14.10 -13.82
C ALA A 62 -7.45 -15.19 -14.70
N GLU A 63 -8.44 -15.90 -14.18
CA GLU A 63 -9.19 -16.95 -14.89
C GLU A 63 -9.98 -16.36 -16.07
N GLU A 64 -10.64 -15.21 -15.88
CA GLU A 64 -11.33 -14.48 -16.96
C GLU A 64 -10.34 -14.01 -18.04
N MET A 65 -9.19 -13.48 -17.64
CA MET A 65 -8.13 -13.09 -18.58
C MET A 65 -7.59 -14.28 -19.36
N HIS A 66 -7.39 -15.43 -18.70
CA HIS A 66 -6.99 -16.66 -19.37
C HIS A 66 -8.04 -17.14 -20.36
N ALA A 67 -9.31 -17.15 -19.98
CA ALA A 67 -10.43 -17.54 -20.85
C ALA A 67 -10.52 -16.66 -22.10
N ALA A 68 -10.39 -15.34 -21.94
CA ALA A 68 -10.29 -14.41 -23.06
C ALA A 68 -9.06 -14.72 -23.94
N GLY A 69 -7.92 -15.04 -23.31
CA GLY A 69 -6.72 -15.47 -24.02
C GLY A 69 -6.91 -16.72 -24.88
N GLN A 70 -7.66 -17.71 -24.39
CA GLN A 70 -7.98 -18.92 -25.18
C GLN A 70 -8.86 -18.61 -26.40
N GLN A 71 -9.79 -17.66 -26.27
CA GLN A 71 -10.69 -17.28 -27.37
C GLN A 71 -9.98 -16.48 -28.47
N HIS A 72 -9.05 -15.60 -28.10
CA HIS A 72 -8.39 -14.68 -29.03
C HIS A 72 -7.00 -15.13 -29.48
N GLY A 73 -6.48 -16.24 -28.93
CA GLY A 73 -5.16 -16.77 -29.22
C GLY A 73 -4.10 -16.18 -28.28
N SER A 74 -3.76 -16.90 -27.22
CA SER A 74 -2.87 -16.42 -26.15
C SER A 74 -1.49 -15.99 -26.64
N HIS A 75 -0.96 -16.69 -27.65
CA HIS A 75 0.32 -16.33 -28.29
C HIS A 75 0.23 -14.99 -29.02
N ILE A 76 -0.88 -14.72 -29.72
CA ILE A 76 -1.12 -13.45 -30.41
C ILE A 76 -1.18 -12.30 -29.40
N LEU A 77 -1.87 -12.49 -28.29
CA LEU A 77 -1.97 -11.46 -27.24
C LEU A 77 -0.61 -11.21 -26.57
N ALA A 78 0.13 -12.27 -26.25
CA ALA A 78 1.46 -12.15 -25.66
C ALA A 78 2.45 -11.43 -26.59
N ASP A 79 2.48 -11.80 -27.88
CA ASP A 79 3.31 -11.15 -28.89
C ASP A 79 2.88 -9.69 -29.11
N SER A 80 1.56 -9.43 -29.12
CA SER A 80 1.02 -8.07 -29.25
C SER A 80 1.44 -7.18 -28.08
N LEU A 81 1.50 -7.72 -26.87
CA LEU A 81 1.96 -6.97 -25.71
C LEU A 81 3.41 -6.50 -25.89
N ASP A 82 4.26 -7.31 -26.51
CA ASP A 82 5.65 -6.95 -26.84
C ASP A 82 5.79 -5.86 -27.91
N LEU A 83 4.74 -5.64 -28.70
CA LEU A 83 4.65 -4.52 -29.65
C LEU A 83 4.02 -3.27 -29.02
N VAL A 84 3.32 -3.40 -27.90
CA VAL A 84 2.69 -2.30 -27.18
C VAL A 84 3.66 -1.71 -26.17
N LYS A 85 3.94 -0.41 -26.32
CA LYS A 85 4.64 0.36 -25.30
C LYS A 85 3.71 0.60 -24.12
N LEU A 86 4.21 0.39 -22.91
CA LEU A 86 3.52 0.75 -21.68
C LEU A 86 4.23 1.96 -21.07
N ALA A 87 3.47 2.91 -20.56
CA ALA A 87 3.96 4.02 -19.76
C ALA A 87 3.55 3.81 -18.31
N ALA A 88 4.39 4.28 -17.38
CA ALA A 88 4.07 4.33 -15.96
C ALA A 88 4.05 5.80 -15.51
N THR A 89 2.93 6.22 -14.92
CA THR A 89 2.75 7.57 -14.37
C THR A 89 2.69 7.47 -12.85
N SER A 90 3.60 8.14 -12.13
CA SER A 90 3.54 8.19 -10.66
C SER A 90 2.29 8.95 -10.21
N ILE A 91 1.61 8.40 -9.20
CA ILE A 91 0.45 8.99 -8.52
C ILE A 91 0.72 9.17 -7.02
N GLY A 92 1.99 9.15 -6.62
CA GLY A 92 2.43 9.26 -5.23
C GLY A 92 2.25 7.99 -4.40
N TYR A 93 2.83 8.00 -3.20
CA TYR A 93 2.87 6.84 -2.28
C TYR A 93 3.49 5.58 -2.90
N ASP A 94 4.54 5.77 -3.72
CA ASP A 94 5.19 4.73 -4.52
C ASP A 94 4.21 3.92 -5.41
N ARG A 95 3.07 4.52 -5.77
CA ARG A 95 2.09 3.95 -6.69
C ARG A 95 2.22 4.57 -8.07
N PHE A 96 1.97 3.75 -9.08
CA PHE A 96 2.04 4.12 -10.48
C PHE A 96 0.81 3.59 -11.20
N ILE A 97 0.31 4.37 -12.15
CA ILE A 97 -0.66 3.91 -13.13
C ILE A 97 0.12 3.47 -14.36
N VAL A 98 -0.01 2.19 -14.72
CA VAL A 98 0.58 1.59 -15.91
C VAL A 98 -0.49 1.46 -16.98
N GLN A 99 -0.25 2.07 -18.13
CA GLN A 99 -1.20 2.04 -19.25
C GLN A 99 -0.51 2.07 -20.62
N PRO A 100 -1.18 1.62 -21.68
CA PRO A 100 -0.62 1.63 -23.04
C PRO A 100 -0.35 3.04 -23.57
N GLU A 101 0.73 3.18 -24.34
CA GLU A 101 1.17 4.42 -24.97
C GLU A 101 1.50 4.18 -26.46
N ALA A 102 1.13 5.11 -27.34
CA ALA A 102 1.68 5.19 -28.69
C ALA A 102 1.95 6.64 -29.09
N GLY A 103 3.18 6.90 -29.55
CA GLY A 103 3.59 8.21 -30.03
C GLY A 103 3.49 9.32 -28.98
N GLY A 104 3.64 8.99 -27.68
CA GLY A 104 3.47 9.94 -26.57
C GLY A 104 2.03 10.13 -26.09
N THR A 105 1.05 9.51 -26.74
CA THR A 105 -0.35 9.55 -26.32
C THR A 105 -0.69 8.32 -25.49
N LEU A 106 -1.26 8.54 -24.31
CA LEU A 106 -1.75 7.49 -23.43
C LEU A 106 -3.15 7.05 -23.87
N PHE A 107 -3.41 5.75 -23.84
CA PHE A 107 -4.72 5.21 -24.18
C PHE A 107 -5.52 4.89 -22.91
N ASP A 108 -6.72 5.46 -22.83
CA ASP A 108 -7.76 5.07 -21.89
C ASP A 108 -8.45 3.80 -22.41
N ILE A 109 -7.82 2.67 -22.12
CA ILE A 109 -8.32 1.34 -22.46
C ILE A 109 -8.22 0.42 -21.26
N SER A 110 -9.00 -0.66 -21.29
CA SER A 110 -9.18 -1.65 -20.22
C SER A 110 -7.92 -2.44 -19.80
N LEU A 111 -6.75 -2.06 -20.30
CA LEU A 111 -5.42 -2.56 -19.94
C LEU A 111 -4.66 -1.57 -19.05
N CYS A 112 -5.38 -0.84 -18.20
CA CYS A 112 -4.79 0.04 -17.20
C CYS A 112 -4.71 -0.68 -15.84
N PHE A 113 -3.58 -0.53 -15.15
CA PHE A 113 -3.32 -1.16 -13.86
C PHE A 113 -2.63 -0.19 -12.90
N MET A 114 -3.05 -0.21 -11.64
CA MET A 114 -2.31 0.42 -10.57
C MET A 114 -1.30 -0.58 -10.04
N VAL A 115 -0.04 -0.17 -9.94
CA VAL A 115 1.04 -0.93 -9.35
C VAL A 115 1.70 -0.14 -8.22
N GLN A 116 2.36 -0.83 -7.32
CA GLN A 116 3.05 -0.22 -6.19
C GLN A 116 4.43 -0.83 -6.04
N ARG A 117 5.40 -0.01 -5.63
CA ARG A 117 6.68 -0.53 -5.19
C ARG A 117 6.50 -1.39 -3.95
N HIS A 118 7.04 -2.60 -3.98
CA HIS A 118 6.98 -3.52 -2.86
C HIS A 118 8.30 -4.27 -2.79
N GLU A 119 8.99 -4.16 -1.65
CA GLU A 119 10.35 -4.68 -1.47
C GLU A 119 11.27 -4.20 -2.61
N ASP A 120 11.94 -5.12 -3.31
CA ASP A 120 12.91 -4.82 -4.37
C ASP A 120 12.27 -4.69 -5.77
N GLY A 121 10.94 -4.69 -5.88
CA GLY A 121 10.24 -4.65 -7.17
C GLY A 121 8.90 -3.93 -7.15
N PHE A 122 8.02 -4.30 -8.09
CA PHE A 122 6.67 -3.77 -8.21
C PHE A 122 5.64 -4.89 -8.21
N VAL A 123 4.50 -4.62 -7.57
CA VAL A 123 3.35 -5.52 -7.51
C VAL A 123 2.10 -4.81 -8.01
N VAL A 124 1.16 -5.57 -8.53
CA VAL A 124 -0.15 -5.10 -8.98
C VAL A 124 -1.05 -4.88 -7.75
N LEU A 125 -1.64 -3.70 -7.68
CA LEU A 125 -2.65 -3.35 -6.69
C LEU A 125 -4.05 -3.59 -7.25
N LEU A 126 -4.39 -2.93 -8.34
CA LEU A 126 -5.75 -2.85 -8.86
C LEU A 126 -5.79 -2.87 -10.39
N PRO A 127 -6.80 -3.50 -11.00
CA PRO A 127 -7.12 -3.27 -12.41
C PRO A 127 -7.87 -1.94 -12.58
N GLU A 128 -7.96 -1.43 -13.81
CA GLU A 128 -8.58 -0.14 -14.20
C GLU A 128 -9.88 0.19 -13.44
N LYS A 129 -10.80 -0.78 -13.29
CA LYS A 129 -12.10 -0.55 -12.62
C LYS A 129 -12.00 -0.33 -11.10
N GLY A 130 -10.83 -0.54 -10.52
CA GLY A 130 -10.59 -0.36 -9.09
C GLY A 130 -10.20 1.08 -8.70
N PHE A 131 -9.87 1.94 -9.67
CA PHE A 131 -9.36 3.29 -9.39
C PHE A 131 -9.81 4.32 -10.43
N ALA A 132 -9.79 5.60 -10.06
CA ALA A 132 -10.02 6.72 -10.96
C ALA A 132 -8.72 7.17 -11.65
N GLU A 133 -8.80 8.03 -12.68
CA GLU A 133 -7.64 8.52 -13.44
C GLU A 133 -6.55 9.18 -12.57
N ASP A 134 -6.94 9.79 -11.45
CA ASP A 134 -6.03 10.43 -10.50
C ASP A 134 -5.42 9.47 -9.47
N GLY A 135 -5.77 8.19 -9.53
CA GLY A 135 -5.32 7.16 -8.59
C GLY A 135 -6.21 6.99 -7.35
N THR A 136 -7.32 7.72 -7.25
CA THR A 136 -8.29 7.52 -6.16
C THR A 136 -8.86 6.11 -6.21
N VAL A 137 -8.79 5.38 -5.09
CA VAL A 137 -9.35 4.03 -4.99
C VAL A 137 -10.87 4.11 -4.96
N LEU A 138 -11.51 3.35 -5.85
CA LEU A 138 -12.96 3.27 -5.97
C LEU A 138 -13.52 2.12 -5.13
N PRO A 139 -14.85 2.04 -4.88
CA PRO A 139 -15.44 0.96 -4.07
C PRO A 139 -15.11 -0.46 -4.58
N VAL A 140 -14.95 -0.64 -5.89
CA VAL A 140 -14.49 -1.92 -6.46
C VAL A 140 -13.06 -2.24 -6.00
N GLY A 141 -12.17 -1.24 -5.99
CA GLY A 141 -10.81 -1.39 -5.50
C GLY A 141 -10.73 -1.64 -4.00
N GLU A 142 -11.57 -0.99 -3.20
CA GLU A 142 -11.72 -1.30 -1.78
C GLU A 142 -12.13 -2.77 -1.55
N GLY A 143 -12.96 -3.31 -2.45
CA GLY A 143 -13.31 -4.73 -2.49
C GLY A 143 -12.10 -5.64 -2.73
N PHE A 144 -11.25 -5.32 -3.71
CA PHE A 144 -9.97 -6.01 -3.94
C PHE A 144 -9.04 -5.91 -2.72
N PHE A 145 -9.05 -4.79 -2.02
CA PHE A 145 -8.22 -4.59 -0.83
C PHE A 145 -8.82 -5.21 0.45
N GLY A 146 -10.06 -5.74 0.37
CA GLY A 146 -10.75 -6.32 1.51
C GLY A 146 -11.01 -5.33 2.65
N ILE A 147 -11.13 -4.03 2.36
CA ILE A 147 -11.25 -2.98 3.38
C ILE A 147 -12.47 -3.21 4.27
N ALA A 148 -13.60 -3.61 3.71
CA ALA A 148 -14.82 -3.90 4.46
C ALA A 148 -14.69 -5.07 5.46
N LYS A 149 -13.65 -5.91 5.34
CA LYS A 149 -13.37 -7.00 6.30
C LYS A 149 -12.58 -6.51 7.52
N LYS A 150 -12.11 -5.26 7.52
CA LYS A 150 -11.32 -4.64 8.58
C LYS A 150 -12.23 -3.71 9.40
N PRO A 151 -11.97 -3.54 10.72
CA PRO A 151 -12.58 -2.46 11.49
C PRO A 151 -12.30 -1.10 10.85
N SER A 152 -13.16 -0.11 11.09
CA SER A 152 -12.92 1.26 10.62
C SER A 152 -11.56 1.78 11.15
N PRO A 153 -10.74 2.44 10.31
CA PRO A 153 -9.52 3.13 10.76
C PRO A 153 -9.76 4.12 11.90
N MET A 154 -10.96 4.72 11.96
CA MET A 154 -11.33 5.61 13.05
C MET A 154 -11.30 4.94 14.42
N VAL A 155 -11.54 3.63 14.50
CA VAL A 155 -11.40 2.89 15.76
C VAL A 155 -9.96 2.96 16.24
N GLY A 156 -8.98 2.64 15.37
CA GLY A 156 -7.56 2.70 15.71
C GLY A 156 -7.09 4.12 16.04
N TYR A 157 -7.52 5.12 15.26
CA TYR A 157 -7.18 6.52 15.49
C TYR A 157 -7.66 6.99 16.87
N ARG A 158 -8.92 6.70 17.21
CA ARG A 158 -9.50 7.05 18.51
C ARG A 158 -8.80 6.32 19.65
N THR A 159 -8.49 5.02 19.49
CA THR A 159 -7.73 4.27 20.49
C THR A 159 -6.37 4.90 20.76
N ALA A 160 -5.63 5.26 19.71
CA ALA A 160 -4.32 5.91 19.86
C ALA A 160 -4.41 7.23 20.62
N GLY A 161 -5.36 8.11 20.25
CA GLY A 161 -5.56 9.39 20.94
C GLY A 161 -5.96 9.22 22.41
N LEU A 162 -6.84 8.26 22.71
CA LEU A 162 -7.25 7.96 24.09
C LEU A 162 -6.10 7.40 24.93
N SER A 163 -5.27 6.52 24.38
CA SER A 163 -4.09 5.99 25.05
C SER A 163 -3.06 7.07 25.34
N LEU A 164 -2.82 7.97 24.38
CA LEU A 164 -1.93 9.12 24.54
C LEU A 164 -2.43 10.07 25.63
N MET A 165 -3.71 10.43 25.61
CA MET A 165 -4.32 11.28 26.64
C MET A 165 -4.16 10.70 28.05
N ARG A 166 -4.33 9.38 28.20
CA ARG A 166 -4.21 8.69 29.50
C ARG A 166 -2.76 8.41 29.91
N LYS A 167 -1.78 8.76 29.06
CA LYS A 167 -0.36 8.43 29.23
C LYS A 167 -0.14 6.92 29.42
N ASP A 168 -0.98 6.09 28.80
CA ASP A 168 -0.87 4.64 28.82
C ASP A 168 0.13 4.19 27.76
N SER A 169 1.40 4.09 28.17
CA SER A 169 2.52 3.74 27.28
C SER A 169 2.30 2.42 26.54
N ALA A 170 1.81 1.38 27.22
CA ALA A 170 1.62 0.07 26.62
C ALA A 170 0.51 0.10 25.56
N ALA A 171 -0.62 0.74 25.87
CA ALA A 171 -1.71 0.88 24.91
C ALA A 171 -1.35 1.81 23.74
N PHE A 172 -0.58 2.88 23.99
CA PHE A 172 -0.13 3.78 22.94
C PHE A 172 0.84 3.09 21.99
N ARG A 173 1.85 2.37 22.50
CA ARG A 173 2.78 1.54 21.71
C ARG A 173 2.06 0.49 20.85
N ALA A 174 0.96 -0.08 21.35
CA ALA A 174 0.13 -1.02 20.59
C ALA A 174 -0.67 -0.35 19.46
N SER A 175 -0.94 0.95 19.58
CA SER A 175 -1.78 1.74 18.66
C SER A 175 -0.99 2.49 17.58
N VAL A 176 0.34 2.36 17.58
CA VAL A 176 1.26 3.03 16.65
C VAL A 176 2.13 2.00 15.93
N SER A 177 2.46 2.26 14.65
CA SER A 177 3.19 1.32 13.81
C SER A 177 4.55 1.00 14.42
N LYS A 178 5.03 -0.23 14.20
CA LYS A 178 6.38 -0.66 14.60
C LYS A 178 7.51 0.18 13.98
N LEU A 179 7.21 0.97 12.96
CA LEU A 179 8.14 1.91 12.33
C LEU A 179 8.46 3.12 13.22
N ILE A 180 7.65 3.41 14.24
CA ILE A 180 7.94 4.48 15.21
C ILE A 180 8.92 3.97 16.26
N PRO A 181 10.08 4.61 16.48
CA PRO A 181 11.00 4.29 17.57
C PRO A 181 10.36 4.57 18.94
N ASP A 182 10.69 3.75 19.95
CA ASP A 182 10.15 3.92 21.31
C ASP A 182 10.50 5.30 21.91
N GLU A 183 11.68 5.83 21.62
CA GLU A 183 12.13 7.15 22.08
C GLU A 183 11.20 8.29 21.64
N VAL A 184 10.64 8.20 20.42
CA VAL A 184 9.68 9.20 19.89
C VAL A 184 8.35 9.10 20.66
N LEU A 185 7.91 7.89 20.98
CA LEU A 185 6.68 7.66 21.73
C LEU A 185 6.82 8.14 23.18
N GLU A 186 7.96 7.89 23.80
CA GLU A 186 8.26 8.36 25.15
C GLU A 186 8.28 9.88 25.22
N ALA A 187 8.87 10.56 24.23
CA ALA A 187 8.84 12.02 24.13
C ALA A 187 7.40 12.55 24.01
N GLN A 188 6.60 11.99 23.11
CA GLN A 188 5.19 12.37 22.95
C GLN A 188 4.37 12.16 24.23
N LEU A 189 4.59 11.05 24.94
CA LEU A 189 3.93 10.78 26.22
C LEU A 189 4.38 11.76 27.31
N ALA A 190 5.65 12.15 27.33
CA ALA A 190 6.18 13.10 28.31
C ALA A 190 5.60 14.52 28.12
N ASP A 191 5.40 14.93 26.86
CA ASP A 191 4.86 16.26 26.51
C ASP A 191 3.37 16.39 26.81
N MET A 192 2.63 15.28 26.95
CA MET A 192 1.21 15.31 27.27
C MET A 192 0.96 15.70 28.74
N PRO A 193 0.02 16.62 29.01
CA PRO A 193 -0.36 16.95 30.39
C PRO A 193 -0.94 15.74 31.11
N ASP A 194 -0.80 15.70 32.43
CA ASP A 194 -1.37 14.62 33.24
C ASP A 194 -2.90 14.61 33.14
N TYR A 195 -3.46 13.42 32.93
CA TYR A 195 -4.89 13.23 32.80
C TYR A 195 -5.58 13.31 34.16
N ASP A 196 -6.47 14.29 34.32
CA ASP A 196 -7.37 14.41 35.45
C ASP A 196 -8.80 14.01 35.02
N PRO A 197 -9.36 12.89 35.50
CA PRO A 197 -10.71 12.47 35.17
C PRO A 197 -11.80 13.41 35.70
N GLU A 198 -11.49 14.26 36.69
CA GLU A 198 -12.43 15.23 37.26
C GLU A 198 -12.42 16.57 36.51
N ASP A 199 -11.45 16.81 35.63
CA ASP A 199 -11.41 18.00 34.76
C ASP A 199 -12.51 17.92 33.69
N PRO A 200 -13.49 18.85 33.69
CA PRO A 200 -14.55 18.90 32.67
C PRO A 200 -14.02 19.01 31.23
N MET A 201 -12.83 19.60 31.03
CA MET A 201 -12.18 19.68 29.72
C MET A 201 -11.78 18.29 29.22
N ASN A 202 -11.25 17.44 30.09
CA ASN A 202 -10.89 16.07 29.75
C ASN A 202 -12.13 15.24 29.39
N ALA A 203 -13.24 15.42 30.10
CA ALA A 203 -14.51 14.80 29.75
C ALA A 203 -15.01 15.25 28.36
N PHE A 204 -14.87 16.54 28.04
CA PHE A 204 -15.22 17.08 26.72
C PHE A 204 -14.35 16.47 25.61
N ILE A 205 -13.02 16.42 25.78
CA ILE A 205 -12.11 15.86 24.79
C ILE A 205 -12.42 14.37 24.55
N LEU A 206 -12.73 13.60 25.59
CA LEU A 206 -13.13 12.20 25.45
C LEU A 206 -14.41 12.05 24.60
N ALA A 207 -15.42 12.87 24.86
CA ALA A 207 -16.67 12.86 24.10
C ALA A 207 -16.44 13.30 22.65
N TYR A 208 -15.59 14.30 22.43
CA TYR A 208 -15.18 14.74 21.10
C TYR A 208 -14.48 13.60 20.34
N MET A 209 -13.45 12.99 20.92
CA MET A 209 -12.73 11.85 20.32
C MET A 209 -13.67 10.68 19.99
N ALA A 210 -14.65 10.38 20.85
CA ALA A 210 -15.61 9.31 20.62
C ALA A 210 -16.55 9.56 19.42
N SER A 211 -16.79 10.83 19.07
CA SER A 211 -17.71 11.25 18.00
C SER A 211 -17.01 11.77 16.73
N LEU A 212 -15.70 12.00 16.79
CA LEU A 212 -14.91 12.51 15.69
C LEU A 212 -14.91 11.53 14.52
N GLU A 213 -15.38 11.96 13.35
CA GLU A 213 -15.25 11.26 12.08
C GLU A 213 -14.33 12.07 11.16
N LEU A 214 -13.34 11.42 10.57
CA LEU A 214 -12.40 12.03 9.63
C LEU A 214 -12.59 11.43 8.24
N PRO A 215 -12.44 12.21 7.16
CA PRO A 215 -12.30 11.67 5.82
C PRO A 215 -11.17 10.64 5.76
N ILE A 216 -11.47 9.48 5.16
CA ILE A 216 -10.54 8.36 5.01
C ILE A 216 -10.25 8.17 3.52
N GLU A 217 -8.99 8.20 3.15
CA GLU A 217 -8.51 7.84 1.82
C GLU A 217 -7.77 6.50 1.86
N VAL A 218 -8.18 5.56 1.02
CA VAL A 218 -7.51 4.26 0.91
C VAL A 218 -6.37 4.36 -0.10
N ILE A 219 -5.15 4.02 0.35
CA ILE A 219 -3.93 4.11 -0.47
C ILE A 219 -3.59 2.75 -1.08
N ASP A 220 -3.48 1.75 -0.22
CA ASP A 220 -3.18 0.36 -0.58
C ASP A 220 -3.93 -0.58 0.38
N PRO A 221 -3.83 -1.92 0.24
CA PRO A 221 -4.56 -2.83 1.11
C PRO A 221 -4.29 -2.61 2.60
N ASN A 222 -3.09 -2.16 2.96
CA ASN A 222 -2.64 -2.05 4.34
C ASN A 222 -2.49 -0.60 4.81
N THR A 223 -2.79 0.40 3.98
CA THR A 223 -2.52 1.80 4.33
C THR A 223 -3.66 2.71 3.94
N VAL A 224 -4.02 3.60 4.86
CA VAL A 224 -5.02 4.64 4.67
C VAL A 224 -4.49 5.97 5.19
N ILE A 225 -5.11 7.05 4.75
CA ILE A 225 -4.83 8.40 5.20
C ILE A 225 -6.09 9.01 5.79
N LEU A 226 -5.92 9.67 6.92
CA LEU A 226 -6.95 10.46 7.57
C LEU A 226 -6.63 11.92 7.38
N THR A 227 -7.61 12.71 6.95
CA THR A 227 -7.47 14.17 6.85
C THR A 227 -8.15 14.84 8.04
N ILE A 228 -7.36 15.55 8.84
CA ILE A 228 -7.83 16.35 9.97
C ILE A 228 -8.48 17.64 9.43
N PRO A 229 -9.50 18.22 10.11
CA PRO A 229 -10.23 19.38 9.58
C PRO A 229 -9.40 20.63 9.28
N ASP A 230 -8.21 20.75 9.87
CA ASP A 230 -7.25 21.83 9.62
C ASP A 230 -6.38 21.60 8.37
N GLY A 231 -6.56 20.47 7.68
CA GLY A 231 -5.79 20.05 6.51
C GLY A 231 -4.59 19.16 6.84
N THR A 232 -4.28 18.94 8.12
CA THR A 232 -3.21 18.03 8.54
C THR A 232 -3.59 16.60 8.16
N ILE A 233 -2.64 15.82 7.64
CA ILE A 233 -2.85 14.41 7.29
C ILE A 233 -2.10 13.51 8.26
N THR A 234 -2.70 12.37 8.58
CA THR A 234 -2.02 11.28 9.28
C THR A 234 -2.22 9.97 8.55
N GLY A 235 -1.17 9.17 8.48
CA GLY A 235 -1.23 7.83 7.93
C GLY A 235 -1.69 6.83 8.98
N MET A 236 -2.35 5.76 8.54
CA MET A 236 -2.53 4.57 9.34
C MET A 236 -2.17 3.32 8.56
N ARG A 237 -1.54 2.36 9.23
CA ARG A 237 -1.16 1.08 8.68
C ARG A 237 -1.88 -0.06 9.38
N TRP A 238 -2.37 -1.02 8.60
CA TRP A 238 -2.95 -2.26 9.09
C TRP A 238 -1.82 -3.21 9.52
N GLU A 239 -1.68 -3.40 10.82
CA GLU A 239 -0.65 -4.23 11.43
C GLU A 239 -1.24 -4.99 12.61
N ASP A 240 -0.89 -6.27 12.77
CA ASP A 240 -1.29 -7.08 13.91
C ASP A 240 -2.82 -7.13 14.15
N GLY A 241 -3.61 -7.06 13.07
CA GLY A 241 -5.06 -7.11 13.13
C GLY A 241 -5.74 -5.81 13.58
N THR A 242 -5.02 -4.68 13.58
CA THR A 242 -5.58 -3.36 13.90
C THR A 242 -4.97 -2.26 13.02
N TRP A 243 -5.66 -1.11 12.95
CA TRP A 243 -5.10 0.09 12.34
C TRP A 243 -4.23 0.82 13.35
N LYS A 244 -2.98 1.10 12.97
CA LYS A 244 -2.00 1.79 13.81
C LYS A 244 -1.55 3.09 13.17
N LEU A 245 -1.34 4.14 13.97
CA LEU A 245 -0.85 5.41 13.45
C LEU A 245 0.55 5.27 12.83
N LEU A 246 0.74 5.91 11.68
CA LEU A 246 2.05 6.22 11.13
C LEU A 246 2.42 7.66 11.51
N PRO A 247 3.66 7.94 11.91
CA PRO A 247 4.12 9.31 12.08
C PRO A 247 4.28 9.95 10.70
N PRO A 248 4.24 11.29 10.59
CA PRO A 248 4.43 11.99 9.33
C PRO A 248 5.71 11.57 8.59
N GLU A 249 6.81 11.36 9.31
CA GLU A 249 8.08 10.89 8.74
C GLU A 249 8.00 9.42 8.34
N GLY A 250 7.17 8.63 9.02
CA GLY A 250 6.90 7.24 8.68
C GLY A 250 6.10 7.07 7.39
N LEU A 251 5.30 8.07 7.00
CA LEU A 251 4.70 8.12 5.67
C LEU A 251 5.77 8.30 4.59
N ALA A 252 6.74 9.21 4.80
CA ALA A 252 7.85 9.44 3.87
C ALA A 252 8.86 8.27 3.85
N LEU A 253 9.01 7.54 4.95
CA LEU A 253 9.83 6.33 5.00
C LEU A 253 9.14 5.13 4.36
N ALA A 254 7.82 5.01 4.55
CA ALA A 254 7.01 3.98 3.89
C ALA A 254 6.88 4.24 2.39
N TYR A 255 6.95 5.50 1.97
CA TYR A 255 6.79 5.92 0.57
C TYR A 255 7.82 6.96 0.16
N GLN A 256 8.74 6.57 -0.72
CA GLN A 256 9.88 7.39 -1.11
C GLN A 256 9.51 8.56 -2.06
N ASP A 257 8.43 8.43 -2.84
CA ASP A 257 8.01 9.43 -3.84
C ASP A 257 6.92 10.40 -3.35
N PHE A 258 6.80 10.62 -2.04
CA PHE A 258 5.69 11.41 -1.49
C PHE A 258 5.83 12.93 -1.70
N GLU A 259 5.30 13.45 -2.82
CA GLU A 259 4.88 14.85 -2.98
C GLU A 259 3.35 14.91 -3.12
N TYR A 260 2.61 15.21 -2.04
CA TYR A 260 1.19 15.52 -2.16
C TYR A 260 0.97 16.98 -2.58
N LYS A 261 0.13 17.16 -3.60
CA LYS A 261 -0.32 18.49 -4.04
C LYS A 261 -1.18 19.13 -2.95
N GLY A 262 -0.58 19.96 -2.11
CA GLY A 262 -1.29 21.07 -1.46
C GLY A 262 -1.26 21.16 0.06
N THR A 263 -0.51 20.34 0.79
CA THR A 263 -0.40 20.52 2.24
C THR A 263 0.98 20.18 2.79
N THR A 264 1.47 21.06 3.64
CA THR A 264 2.73 20.94 4.36
C THR A 264 2.68 19.70 5.25
N VAL A 265 3.54 18.72 4.98
CA VAL A 265 3.93 17.73 5.99
C VAL A 265 4.73 18.52 7.02
N ILE A 266 4.12 18.87 8.15
CA ILE A 266 4.88 19.46 9.25
C ILE A 266 5.63 18.31 9.92
N PRO A 267 6.97 18.34 9.96
CA PRO A 267 7.77 17.40 10.74
C PRO A 267 7.43 17.50 12.23
#